data_AF-A0A0K8T2E1-F1
#
_entry.id   AF-A0A0K8T2E1-F1
#
_cell.length_a   1.000
_cell.length_b   1.000
_cell.length_c   1.000
_cell.angle_alpha   90.00
_cell.angle_beta   90.00
_cell.angle_gamma   90.00
#
_symmetry.space_group_name_H-M   'P 1'
#
loop_
_entity.id
_entity.type
_entity.pdbx_description
1 polymer ?
#
loop_
_entity_poly.entity_id
_entity_poly.type
_entity_poly.pdbx_seq_one_letter_code
_entity_poly.pdbx_strand_id
1 'polypeptide(L)'
;FPSAPNTPSPVDEDPLPATPSLEPEITIMEEDRPVMSDPLCPVCVRPTRNLIAFRCNSCKVFWSRLIARHKEGGQLKTACDPPHEGVGHTCVFCRRTRYELEYVRRYPNKELPIPSVLQVST
;
A
#
# COMPACT_ATOMS: atom_id res chain seq x y z
N PHE A 1 27.52 -78.57 10.10
CA PHE A 1 28.57 -77.54 9.98
C PHE A 1 27.97 -76.17 10.31
N PRO A 2 28.76 -75.19 10.79
CA PRO A 2 28.32 -74.42 11.96
C PRO A 2 28.15 -72.90 11.76
N SER A 3 27.82 -72.24 12.87
CA SER A 3 28.14 -70.85 13.20
C SER A 3 27.31 -69.71 12.60
N ALA A 4 26.51 -69.08 13.47
CA ALA A 4 26.44 -67.61 13.56
C ALA A 4 27.77 -67.09 14.17
N PRO A 5 28.13 -65.79 14.09
CA PRO A 5 27.37 -64.66 14.65
C PRO A 5 27.15 -63.55 13.56
N ASN A 6 26.79 -62.28 13.82
CA ASN A 6 26.74 -61.49 15.06
C ASN A 6 25.70 -60.34 15.01
N THR A 7 25.42 -59.79 16.18
CA THR A 7 24.73 -58.52 16.49
C THR A 7 25.66 -57.29 16.25
N PRO A 8 25.16 -56.03 16.27
CA PRO A 8 24.87 -55.36 17.54
C PRO A 8 23.55 -54.55 17.60
N SER A 9 22.70 -54.92 18.55
CA SER A 9 21.91 -53.98 19.36
C SER A 9 22.87 -53.22 20.31
N PRO A 10 22.46 -52.17 21.03
CA PRO A 10 21.73 -52.42 22.28
C PRO A 10 20.76 -51.29 22.73
N VAL A 11 20.10 -51.53 23.89
CA VAL A 11 19.41 -50.63 24.83
C VAL A 11 18.23 -49.77 24.33
N ASP A 12 17.23 -49.35 25.13
CA ASP A 12 16.41 -49.89 26.26
C ASP A 12 15.29 -48.82 26.50
N GLU A 13 14.17 -48.98 27.22
CA GLU A 13 13.61 -50.04 28.08
C GLU A 13 12.05 -50.01 27.95
N ASP A 14 11.31 -50.94 28.58
CA ASP A 14 9.84 -50.82 28.81
C ASP A 14 9.61 -50.00 30.12
N PRO A 15 8.52 -49.21 30.28
CA PRO A 15 7.26 -49.84 30.67
C PRO A 15 5.96 -49.22 30.11
N LEU A 16 5.03 -50.08 29.72
CA LEU A 16 3.57 -49.86 29.67
C LEU A 16 2.95 -49.62 31.09
N PRO A 17 1.64 -49.29 31.25
CA PRO A 17 0.70 -48.53 30.38
C PRO A 17 -0.15 -47.47 31.15
N ALA A 18 -0.79 -46.53 30.43
CA ALA A 18 -1.95 -45.78 30.96
C ALA A 18 -2.90 -45.27 29.86
N THR A 19 -4.20 -45.31 30.13
CA THR A 19 -5.31 -44.73 29.34
C THR A 19 -6.20 -43.89 30.26
N PRO A 20 -7.21 -43.16 29.76
CA PRO A 20 -7.25 -42.26 28.59
C PRO A 20 -7.69 -40.83 29.00
N SER A 21 -7.62 -39.85 28.09
CA SER A 21 -8.44 -38.63 28.22
C SER A 21 -8.85 -38.07 26.86
N LEU A 22 -10.07 -37.55 26.78
CA LEU A 22 -10.59 -36.77 25.66
C LEU A 22 -10.53 -35.30 26.05
N GLU A 23 -9.45 -34.61 25.67
CA GLU A 23 -9.42 -33.15 25.68
C GLU A 23 -9.43 -32.65 24.24
N PRO A 24 -10.35 -31.74 23.86
CA PRO A 24 -10.35 -31.17 22.53
C PRO A 24 -9.16 -30.20 22.41
N GLU A 25 -8.21 -30.50 21.52
CA GLU A 25 -7.31 -29.47 21.01
C GLU A 25 -8.12 -28.45 20.20
N ILE A 26 -8.67 -27.48 20.92
CA ILE A 26 -8.91 -26.14 20.42
C ILE A 26 -7.56 -25.55 20.00
N THR A 27 -7.12 -25.95 18.81
CA THR A 27 -6.11 -25.22 18.05
C THR A 27 -6.57 -23.79 17.96
N ILE A 28 -5.89 -22.91 18.70
CA ILE A 28 -6.13 -21.48 18.72
C ILE A 28 -5.71 -20.97 17.34
N MET A 29 -6.63 -21.02 16.39
CA MET A 29 -6.42 -20.53 15.03
C MET A 29 -5.90 -19.11 15.12
N GLU A 30 -4.76 -18.87 14.45
CA GLU A 30 -3.94 -17.68 14.67
C GLU A 30 -4.79 -16.41 14.67
N GLU A 31 -4.68 -15.65 15.76
CA GLU A 31 -5.47 -14.43 15.98
C GLU A 31 -5.47 -13.57 14.72
N ASP A 32 -6.68 -13.34 14.17
CA ASP A 32 -6.88 -12.64 12.89
C ASP A 32 -6.44 -11.18 13.04
N ARG A 33 -5.13 -10.97 12.89
CA ARG A 33 -4.52 -9.64 12.91
C ARG A 33 -5.17 -8.89 11.75
N PRO A 34 -5.91 -7.80 12.01
CA PRO A 34 -6.58 -7.09 10.93
C PRO A 34 -5.52 -6.67 9.92
N VAL A 35 -5.59 -7.26 8.72
CA VAL A 35 -4.66 -6.98 7.62
C VAL A 35 -4.89 -5.54 7.19
N MET A 36 -4.16 -4.63 7.84
CA MET A 36 -4.34 -3.18 7.73
C MET A 36 -4.16 -2.77 6.28
N SER A 37 -5.28 -2.58 5.59
CA SER A 37 -5.31 -2.35 4.15
C SER A 37 -4.55 -1.08 3.81
N ASP A 38 -3.54 -1.20 2.94
CA ASP A 38 -2.63 -0.11 2.54
C ASP A 38 -3.44 1.15 2.18
N PRO A 39 -3.29 2.28 2.90
CA PRO A 39 -4.20 3.41 2.77
C PRO A 39 -4.17 4.00 1.37
N LEU A 40 -5.33 4.37 0.85
CA LEU A 40 -5.46 4.90 -0.52
C LEU A 40 -4.94 6.34 -0.60
N CYS A 41 -4.05 6.61 -1.55
CA CYS A 41 -3.51 7.94 -1.79
C CYS A 41 -4.62 8.93 -2.24
N PRO A 42 -4.91 10.02 -1.48
CA PRO A 42 -5.95 11.00 -1.83
C PRO A 42 -5.83 11.62 -3.24
N VAL A 43 -4.63 11.65 -3.82
CA VAL A 43 -4.35 12.23 -5.13
C VAL A 43 -4.60 11.25 -6.30
N CYS A 44 -4.43 9.94 -6.12
CA CYS A 44 -4.49 8.96 -7.22
C CYS A 44 -5.24 7.65 -6.93
N VAL A 45 -5.80 7.46 -5.74
CA VAL A 45 -6.56 6.27 -5.28
C VAL A 45 -5.76 4.96 -5.35
N ARG A 46 -4.43 5.01 -5.48
CA ARG A 46 -3.59 3.80 -5.37
C ARG A 46 -3.27 3.53 -3.90
N PRO A 47 -3.32 2.26 -3.44
CA PRO A 47 -2.83 1.85 -2.13
C PRO A 47 -1.38 2.29 -1.92
N THR A 48 -1.02 2.68 -0.70
CA THR A 48 0.35 3.09 -0.39
C THR A 48 0.68 2.93 1.10
N ARG A 49 1.69 2.10 1.42
CA ARG A 49 2.23 1.91 2.78
C ARG A 49 2.51 3.19 3.57
N ASN A 50 2.82 4.31 2.90
CA ASN A 50 3.20 5.57 3.54
C ASN A 50 2.74 6.79 2.72
N LEU A 51 2.21 7.81 3.42
CA LEU A 51 1.85 9.11 2.84
C LEU A 51 2.87 10.19 3.24
N ILE A 52 3.37 10.93 2.26
CA ILE A 52 4.23 12.09 2.46
C ILE A 52 3.32 13.32 2.55
N ALA A 53 3.03 13.76 3.77
CA ALA A 53 1.99 14.73 4.14
C ALA A 53 0.56 14.30 3.76
N PHE A 54 0.23 14.18 2.48
CA PHE A 54 -1.11 13.81 2.00
C PHE A 54 -1.09 12.91 0.74
N ARG A 55 0.07 12.41 0.33
CA ARG A 55 0.26 11.81 -1.01
C ARG A 55 1.33 10.73 -1.03
N CYS A 56 1.16 9.71 -1.88
CA CYS A 56 2.20 8.70 -2.12
C CYS A 56 3.45 9.33 -2.78
N ASN A 57 4.60 8.63 -2.71
CA ASN A 57 5.85 9.10 -3.32
C ASN A 57 5.71 9.39 -4.82
N SER A 58 4.99 8.55 -5.57
CA SER A 58 4.74 8.75 -7.01
C SER A 58 3.98 10.06 -7.30
N CYS A 59 3.17 10.56 -6.35
CA CYS A 59 2.48 11.85 -6.44
C CYS A 59 3.35 13.03 -5.99
N LYS A 60 4.30 12.83 -5.05
CA LYS A 60 5.37 13.79 -4.77
C LYS A 60 6.21 14.04 -6.04
N VAL A 61 6.72 12.99 -6.68
CA VAL A 61 7.55 13.08 -7.89
C VAL A 61 6.78 13.71 -9.06
N PHE A 62 5.50 13.36 -9.24
CA PHE A 62 4.62 13.99 -10.23
C PHE A 62 4.54 15.51 -10.06
N TRP A 63 4.28 15.99 -8.84
CA TRP A 63 4.16 17.42 -8.57
C TRP A 63 5.48 18.16 -8.72
N SER A 64 6.60 17.58 -8.26
CA SER A 64 7.94 18.16 -8.49
C SER A 64 8.26 18.33 -9.97
N ARG A 65 7.91 17.34 -10.83
CA ARG A 65 8.06 17.44 -12.29
C ARG A 65 7.13 18.48 -12.92
N LEU A 66 5.93 18.67 -12.36
CA LEU A 66 4.96 19.67 -12.83
C LEU A 66 5.43 21.10 -12.53
N ILE A 67 6.02 21.33 -11.34
CA ILE A 67 6.68 22.60 -10.99
C ILE A 67 7.91 22.85 -11.88
N ALA A 68 8.76 21.85 -12.08
CA ALA A 68 9.96 21.98 -12.92
C ALA A 68 9.59 22.43 -14.34
N ARG A 69 8.66 21.70 -14.98
CA ARG A 69 8.12 22.06 -16.30
C ARG A 69 7.58 23.49 -16.36
N HIS A 70 6.87 23.95 -15.32
CA HIS A 70 6.35 25.31 -15.28
C HIS A 70 7.48 26.36 -15.25
N LYS A 71 8.53 26.13 -14.45
CA LYS A 71 9.71 26.99 -14.37
C LYS A 71 10.54 26.99 -15.66
N GLU A 72 10.51 25.89 -16.41
CA GLU A 72 11.10 25.73 -17.75
C GLU A 72 10.26 26.42 -18.86
N GLY A 73 9.15 27.09 -18.51
CA GLY A 73 8.22 27.70 -19.48
C GLY A 73 7.32 26.70 -20.21
N GLY A 74 7.39 25.42 -19.85
CA GLY A 74 6.63 24.35 -20.49
C GLY A 74 5.15 24.37 -20.12
N GLN A 75 4.28 24.27 -21.14
CA GLN A 75 2.83 24.29 -20.95
C GLN A 75 2.35 23.14 -20.06
N LEU A 76 1.47 23.47 -19.10
CA LEU A 76 0.84 22.52 -18.19
C LEU A 76 -0.54 22.13 -18.74
N LYS A 77 -0.94 20.85 -18.63
CA LYS A 77 -2.29 20.43 -19.04
C LYS A 77 -3.36 21.13 -18.18
N THR A 78 -4.33 21.74 -18.87
CA THR A 78 -5.47 22.51 -18.34
C THR A 78 -6.82 21.84 -18.55
N ALA A 79 -6.87 20.71 -19.24
CA ALA A 79 -8.06 19.89 -19.47
C ALA A 79 -7.71 18.39 -19.57
N CYS A 80 -8.73 17.53 -19.54
CA CYS A 80 -8.59 16.12 -19.90
C CYS A 80 -8.23 15.99 -21.39
N ASP A 81 -7.23 15.16 -21.69
CA ASP A 81 -6.79 14.85 -23.04
C ASP A 81 -6.19 13.43 -23.04
N PRO A 82 -6.89 12.44 -23.65
CA PRO A 82 -8.22 12.57 -24.29
C PRO A 82 -9.32 12.95 -23.28
N PRO A 83 -10.45 13.52 -23.74
CA PRO A 83 -11.61 13.75 -22.89
C PRO A 83 -12.18 12.40 -22.41
N HIS A 84 -12.68 12.39 -21.18
CA HIS A 84 -13.35 11.24 -20.57
C HIS A 84 -14.33 11.75 -19.51
N GLU A 85 -15.36 10.95 -19.21
CA GLU A 85 -16.24 11.22 -18.09
C GLU A 85 -15.56 10.86 -16.75
N GLY A 86 -16.02 11.46 -15.64
CA GLY A 86 -15.52 11.16 -14.30
C GLY A 86 -14.00 11.38 -14.10
N VAL A 87 -13.39 10.54 -13.26
CA VAL A 87 -12.00 10.71 -12.80
C VAL A 87 -11.06 9.71 -13.46
N GLY A 88 -10.28 10.17 -14.44
CA GLY A 88 -9.24 9.36 -15.08
C GLY A 88 -8.06 9.11 -14.14
N HIS A 89 -7.93 7.88 -13.61
CA HIS A 89 -6.84 7.51 -12.68
C HIS A 89 -5.42 7.64 -13.29
N THR A 90 -5.32 7.63 -14.62
CA THR A 90 -4.09 7.88 -15.39
C THR A 90 -4.00 9.30 -15.94
N CYS A 91 -5.10 10.07 -15.92
CA CYS A 91 -5.18 11.40 -16.51
C CYS A 91 -4.34 12.42 -15.72
N VAL A 92 -3.38 13.04 -16.41
CA VAL A 92 -2.47 14.06 -15.85
C VAL A 92 -3.26 15.24 -15.28
N PHE A 93 -4.33 15.66 -15.95
CA PHE A 93 -5.17 16.76 -15.49
C PHE A 93 -5.96 16.38 -14.23
N CYS A 94 -6.75 15.30 -14.23
CA CYS A 94 -7.48 14.85 -13.04
C CYS A 94 -6.56 14.67 -11.81
N ARG A 95 -5.35 14.14 -12.02
CA ARG A 95 -4.35 13.97 -10.97
C ARG A 95 -3.80 15.30 -10.44
N ARG A 96 -3.67 16.31 -11.30
CA ARG A 96 -3.33 17.69 -10.93
C ARG A 96 -4.46 18.34 -10.14
N THR A 97 -5.69 18.31 -10.66
CA THR A 97 -6.89 18.88 -9.99
C THR A 97 -7.09 18.28 -8.60
N ARG A 98 -6.96 16.96 -8.45
CA ARG A 98 -7.00 16.29 -7.13
C ARG A 98 -5.84 16.69 -6.22
N TYR A 99 -4.62 16.88 -6.75
CA TYR A 99 -3.51 17.37 -5.96
C TYR A 99 -3.80 18.76 -5.41
N GLU A 100 -4.29 19.67 -6.25
CA GLU A 100 -4.58 21.06 -5.89
C GLU A 100 -5.73 21.15 -4.87
N LEU A 101 -6.79 20.36 -5.01
CA LEU A 101 -7.87 20.24 -4.01
C LEU A 101 -7.33 19.79 -2.64
N GLU A 102 -6.51 18.74 -2.62
CA GLU A 102 -5.92 18.21 -1.38
C GLU A 102 -4.84 19.14 -0.78
N TYR A 103 -4.22 20.00 -1.60
CA TYR A 103 -3.28 21.03 -1.16
C TYR A 103 -4.01 22.21 -0.53
N VAL A 104 -4.96 22.85 -1.24
CA VAL A 104 -5.71 24.01 -0.76
C VAL A 104 -6.47 23.69 0.52
N ARG A 105 -7.08 22.50 0.63
CA ARG A 105 -7.77 22.08 1.87
C ARG A 105 -6.85 21.99 3.09
N ARG A 106 -5.56 21.71 2.93
CA ARG A 106 -4.58 21.57 4.04
C ARG A 106 -3.71 22.81 4.25
N TYR A 107 -3.59 23.66 3.24
CA TYR A 107 -2.73 24.84 3.25
C TYR A 107 -3.48 26.03 2.65
N PRO A 108 -4.64 26.45 3.22
CA PRO A 108 -5.48 27.51 2.64
C PRO A 108 -4.74 28.84 2.48
N ASN A 109 -3.77 29.11 3.37
CA ASN A 109 -2.96 30.32 3.38
C ASN A 109 -1.61 30.13 2.65
N LYS A 110 -1.50 29.21 1.68
CA LYS A 110 -0.29 29.01 0.87
C LYS A 110 -0.60 29.00 -0.61
N GLU A 111 0.11 29.84 -1.35
CA GLU A 111 0.02 29.92 -2.80
C GLU A 111 0.54 28.63 -3.47
N LEU A 112 -0.05 28.29 -4.63
CA LEU A 112 0.44 27.19 -5.44
C LEU A 112 1.71 27.63 -6.21
N PRO A 113 2.77 26.80 -6.26
CA PRO A 113 4.01 27.10 -7.01
C PRO A 113 3.86 27.00 -8.55
N ILE A 114 2.62 26.85 -9.03
CA ILE A 114 2.17 26.84 -10.43
C ILE A 114 0.75 27.45 -10.47
N PRO A 115 0.27 27.96 -11.61
CA PRO A 115 -1.12 28.43 -11.75
C PRO A 115 -2.14 27.36 -11.32
N SER A 116 -3.27 27.80 -10.74
CA SER A 116 -4.38 26.90 -10.38
C SER A 116 -5.07 26.32 -11.63
N VAL A 117 -5.54 25.07 -11.57
CA VAL A 117 -6.64 24.56 -12.42
C VAL A 117 -7.98 24.51 -11.71
N LEU A 118 -8.02 24.79 -10.41
CA LEU A 118 -9.26 25.10 -9.71
C LEU A 118 -9.67 26.51 -10.12
N GLN A 119 -10.65 26.60 -11.01
CA GLN A 119 -11.35 27.86 -11.27
C GLN A 119 -12.13 28.22 -10.00
N VAL A 120 -11.97 29.46 -9.55
CA VAL A 120 -12.82 30.01 -8.48
C VAL A 120 -14.16 30.35 -9.10
N SER A 121 -15.20 29.61 -8.71
CA SER A 121 -16.59 30.01 -8.98
C SER A 121 -16.94 31.19 -8.08
N THR A 122 -16.76 32.39 -8.62
CA THR A 122 -17.22 33.66 -8.05
C THR A 122 -18.72 33.84 -8.29
#